data_AF-A0A1V5BTH1-F1
#
_entry.id   AF-A0A1V5BTH1-F1
#
_cell.length_a   1.000
_cell.length_b   1.000
_cell.length_c   1.000
_cell.angle_alpha   90.00
_cell.angle_beta   90.00
_cell.angle_gamma   90.00
#
_symmetry.space_group_name_H-M   'P 1'
#
loop_
_entity.id
_entity.type
_entity.pdbx_description
1 polymer ?
#
loop_
_entity_poly.entity_id
_entity_poly.type
_entity_poly.pdbx_seq_one_letter_code
_entity_poly.pdbx_strand_id
1 'polypeptide(L)'
;MQLLKSATALQPAADGGNQVSDNSAVLQMAIEVDDQSHEEDNGRAHHVTATVYGETLEQGANQPSVDPEGWDELKGDSAYNTENLVRMHLWNGRLGGPGDKKWNLTPGESDFNLHEMSPVETEMQSEVDEGNIVTIDTTVTYGNMEEPLYYYPTHVNLSWASFDGENGDAQNEGELDEDVPALEEEDGEWLPDSSGNESEE
;
A
#
# COMPACT_ATOMS: atom_id res chain seq x y z
N MET A 1 12.23 4.62 16.28
CA MET A 1 11.48 5.88 16.43
C MET A 1 10.55 5.94 15.23
N GLN A 2 9.23 5.89 15.41
CA GLN A 2 8.28 5.77 14.28
C GLN A 2 8.13 7.13 13.58
N LEU A 3 8.31 7.17 12.25
CA LEU A 3 7.98 8.32 11.43
C LEU A 3 6.73 7.95 10.59
N LEU A 4 5.55 8.36 11.03
CA LEU A 4 4.39 8.40 10.13
C LEU A 4 4.62 9.57 9.16
N LYS A 5 4.93 9.26 7.90
CA LYS A 5 5.04 10.26 6.84
C LYS A 5 3.68 10.38 6.16
N SER A 6 3.09 11.57 6.20
CA SER A 6 1.92 11.94 5.40
C SER A 6 2.39 13.01 4.42
N ALA A 7 2.34 12.73 3.11
CA ALA A 7 2.83 13.66 2.12
C ALA A 7 1.77 14.73 1.75
N THR A 8 2.19 15.99 1.73
CA THR A 8 1.58 17.10 1.00
C THR A 8 2.73 17.88 0.37
N ALA A 9 2.76 17.97 -0.96
CA ALA A 9 4.01 18.18 -1.70
C ALA A 9 4.55 19.64 -1.73
N LEU A 10 5.86 19.77 -1.53
CA LEU A 10 6.72 20.90 -1.91
C LEU A 10 8.01 20.34 -2.54
N GLN A 11 8.46 20.93 -3.65
CA GLN A 11 9.55 20.44 -4.52
C GLN A 11 10.95 20.52 -3.87
N PRO A 12 11.82 19.51 -4.08
CA PRO A 12 13.26 19.65 -3.93
C PRO A 12 14.05 19.59 -5.25
N ALA A 13 15.24 20.20 -5.22
CA ALA A 13 16.19 20.34 -6.31
C ALA A 13 17.25 19.23 -6.32
N ALA A 14 17.74 18.87 -7.51
CA ALA A 14 18.72 17.81 -7.75
C ALA A 14 20.18 18.31 -7.66
N ASP A 15 21.09 17.46 -7.15
CA ASP A 15 22.54 17.56 -7.35
C ASP A 15 23.17 16.16 -7.49
N GLY A 16 24.21 16.05 -8.33
CA GLY A 16 24.75 14.80 -8.85
C GLY A 16 26.12 14.41 -8.30
N GLY A 17 26.47 13.13 -8.45
CA GLY A 17 27.82 12.63 -8.18
C GLY A 17 27.98 11.15 -8.56
N ASN A 18 28.89 10.86 -9.49
CA ASN A 18 29.21 9.54 -10.05
C ASN A 18 30.33 8.85 -9.23
N GLN A 19 30.10 7.63 -8.74
CA GLN A 19 31.11 6.76 -8.11
C GLN A 19 31.10 5.37 -8.76
N VAL A 20 32.30 4.80 -8.90
CA VAL A 20 32.60 3.50 -9.54
C VAL A 20 32.72 2.46 -8.41
N SER A 21 31.93 1.37 -8.45
CA SER A 21 31.86 0.36 -7.38
C SER A 21 32.38 -1.02 -7.82
N ASP A 22 33.12 -1.66 -6.93
CA ASP A 22 33.65 -3.03 -7.00
C ASP A 22 32.54 -4.10 -7.14
N ASN A 23 32.74 -5.05 -8.06
CA ASN A 23 31.86 -6.20 -8.31
C ASN A 23 32.02 -7.30 -7.24
N SER A 24 31.61 -7.02 -6.00
CA SER A 24 31.18 -8.09 -5.10
C SER A 24 29.83 -8.59 -5.62
N ALA A 25 29.71 -9.89 -5.89
CA ALA A 25 28.42 -10.49 -6.29
C ALA A 25 27.47 -10.47 -5.09
N VAL A 26 26.87 -9.31 -4.85
CA VAL A 26 25.72 -9.16 -3.97
C VAL A 26 24.62 -10.00 -4.61
N LEU A 27 24.12 -11.00 -3.87
CA LEU A 27 22.88 -11.67 -4.22
C LEU A 27 21.79 -10.61 -4.16
N GLN A 28 21.45 -10.06 -5.32
CA GLN A 28 20.30 -9.17 -5.47
C GLN A 28 19.07 -9.93 -4.99
N MET A 29 18.52 -9.52 -3.85
CA MET A 29 17.28 -10.10 -3.35
C MET A 29 16.15 -9.52 -4.20
N ALA A 30 15.46 -10.40 -4.93
CA ALA A 30 14.25 -10.01 -5.65
C ALA A 30 13.26 -9.38 -4.65
N ILE A 31 12.40 -8.49 -5.14
CA ILE A 31 11.34 -7.94 -4.31
C ILE A 31 10.52 -9.06 -3.67
N GLU A 32 10.29 -8.94 -2.37
CA GLU A 32 9.41 -9.80 -1.62
C GLU A 32 8.24 -8.98 -1.09
N VAL A 33 7.09 -9.64 -0.98
CA VAL A 33 5.84 -9.05 -0.54
C VAL A 33 5.26 -9.97 0.52
N ASP A 34 5.04 -9.43 1.71
CA ASP A 34 4.43 -10.11 2.84
C ASP A 34 3.19 -9.36 3.33
N ASP A 35 2.39 -10.01 4.18
CA ASP A 35 1.18 -9.46 4.81
C ASP A 35 0.20 -8.77 3.82
N GLN A 36 0.16 -9.27 2.58
CA GLN A 36 -0.69 -8.71 1.55
C GLN A 36 -2.16 -9.00 1.86
N SER A 37 -2.98 -7.96 1.92
CA SER A 37 -4.43 -8.09 2.03
C SER A 37 -5.14 -7.15 1.05
N HIS A 38 -6.38 -7.47 0.70
CA HIS A 38 -7.22 -6.61 -0.11
C HIS A 38 -8.70 -6.76 0.21
N GLU A 39 -9.44 -5.69 -0.04
CA GLU A 39 -10.90 -5.65 -0.03
C GLU A 39 -11.42 -5.03 -1.33
N GLU A 40 -12.62 -5.45 -1.73
CA GLU A 40 -13.31 -4.93 -2.91
C GLU A 40 -14.65 -4.29 -2.51
N ASP A 41 -15.00 -3.20 -3.19
CA ASP A 41 -16.29 -2.52 -3.05
C ASP A 41 -17.14 -2.84 -4.30
N ASN A 42 -18.02 -3.83 -4.16
CA ASN A 42 -18.89 -4.31 -5.24
C ASN A 42 -18.09 -4.70 -6.51
N GLY A 43 -16.95 -5.38 -6.31
CA GLY A 43 -16.05 -5.82 -7.40
C GLY A 43 -15.07 -4.75 -7.89
N ARG A 44 -15.12 -3.53 -7.35
CA ARG A 44 -14.13 -2.47 -7.60
C ARG A 44 -13.02 -2.57 -6.57
N ALA A 45 -11.79 -2.22 -6.94
CA ALA A 45 -10.67 -2.11 -6.00
C ALA A 45 -11.00 -1.13 -4.87
N HIS A 46 -10.88 -1.53 -3.60
CA HIS A 46 -11.25 -0.70 -2.46
C HIS A 46 -10.08 -0.48 -1.50
N HIS A 47 -9.54 -1.52 -0.89
CA HIS A 47 -8.46 -1.41 0.10
C HIS A 47 -7.37 -2.42 -0.22
N VAL A 48 -6.10 -2.01 -0.14
CA VAL A 48 -4.93 -2.87 -0.33
C VAL A 48 -3.91 -2.55 0.76
N THR A 49 -3.41 -3.59 1.43
CA THR A 49 -2.25 -3.49 2.30
C THR A 49 -1.14 -4.42 1.83
N ALA A 50 0.11 -4.03 2.01
CA ALA A 50 1.28 -4.88 1.72
C ALA A 50 2.51 -4.44 2.52
N THR A 51 3.35 -5.41 2.88
CA THR A 51 4.71 -5.17 3.39
C THR A 51 5.70 -5.58 2.30
N VAL A 52 6.61 -4.69 1.93
CA VAL A 52 7.51 -4.83 0.77
C VAL A 52 8.95 -4.62 1.20
N TYR A 53 9.86 -5.47 0.72
CA TYR A 53 11.30 -5.38 0.99
C TYR A 53 12.10 -6.08 -0.12
N GLY A 54 13.42 -5.88 -0.16
CA GLY A 54 14.30 -6.39 -1.23
C GLY A 54 14.70 -5.29 -2.23
N GLU A 55 14.83 -5.61 -3.51
CA GLU A 55 15.12 -4.64 -4.57
C GLU A 55 13.90 -4.36 -5.45
N THR A 56 13.68 -3.10 -5.83
CA THR A 56 12.57 -2.77 -6.72
C THR A 56 12.69 -3.42 -8.08
N LEU A 57 11.55 -3.74 -8.69
CA LEU A 57 11.53 -4.31 -10.03
C LEU A 57 11.88 -3.24 -11.08
N GLU A 58 12.27 -3.72 -12.25
CA GLU A 58 12.58 -2.90 -13.43
C GLU A 58 11.41 -2.01 -13.85
N GLN A 59 11.73 -0.92 -14.55
CA GLN A 59 10.71 -0.05 -15.13
C GLN A 59 9.78 -0.84 -16.06
N GLY A 60 8.46 -0.70 -15.86
CA GLY A 60 7.48 -1.46 -16.63
C GLY A 60 7.21 -2.87 -16.09
N ALA A 61 7.75 -3.24 -14.92
CA ALA A 61 7.31 -4.44 -14.23
C ALA A 61 5.81 -4.35 -13.88
N ASN A 62 5.12 -5.49 -13.96
CA ASN A 62 3.71 -5.64 -13.61
C ASN A 62 2.78 -4.59 -14.23
N GLN A 63 3.01 -4.22 -15.50
CA GLN A 63 2.09 -3.31 -16.19
C GLN A 63 0.67 -3.87 -16.22
N PRO A 64 -0.37 -3.01 -16.14
CA PRO A 64 -1.75 -3.45 -16.19
C PRO A 64 -2.04 -4.24 -17.47
N SER A 65 -2.52 -5.46 -17.32
CA SER A 65 -2.86 -6.39 -18.41
C SER A 65 -4.34 -6.75 -18.46
N VAL A 66 -5.09 -6.37 -17.44
CA VAL A 66 -6.54 -6.53 -17.35
C VAL A 66 -7.20 -5.19 -17.11
N ASP A 67 -8.44 -5.05 -17.55
CA ASP A 67 -9.23 -3.85 -17.31
C ASP A 67 -9.83 -3.85 -15.91
N PRO A 68 -9.78 -2.72 -15.17
CA PRO A 68 -10.47 -2.61 -13.89
C PRO A 68 -11.99 -2.65 -14.10
N GLU A 69 -12.73 -2.79 -13.01
CA GLU A 69 -14.19 -2.80 -13.07
C GLU A 69 -14.74 -1.46 -13.60
N GLY A 70 -15.72 -1.51 -14.50
CA GLY A 70 -16.34 -0.33 -15.10
C GLY A 70 -15.55 0.36 -16.21
N TRP A 71 -14.43 -0.23 -16.64
CA TRP A 71 -13.53 0.39 -17.61
C TRP A 71 -14.19 0.61 -18.98
N ASP A 72 -14.96 -0.37 -19.46
CA ASP A 72 -15.62 -0.27 -20.76
C ASP A 72 -16.77 0.74 -20.73
N GLU A 73 -17.50 0.81 -19.61
CA GLU A 73 -18.56 1.79 -19.34
C GLU A 73 -18.01 3.21 -19.35
N LEU A 74 -16.91 3.46 -18.64
CA LEU A 74 -16.26 4.77 -18.59
C LEU A 74 -15.69 5.16 -19.96
N LYS A 75 -15.12 4.21 -20.71
CA LYS A 75 -14.61 4.48 -22.06
C LYS A 75 -15.70 4.68 -23.11
N GLY A 76 -16.89 4.16 -22.87
CA GLY A 76 -18.04 4.36 -23.75
C GLY A 76 -18.65 5.76 -23.63
N ASP A 77 -18.38 6.47 -22.54
CA ASP A 77 -19.00 7.75 -22.24
C ASP A 77 -18.20 8.94 -22.81
N SER A 78 -18.85 9.67 -23.71
CA SER A 78 -18.30 10.89 -24.32
C SER A 78 -18.01 12.03 -23.34
N ALA A 79 -18.61 12.01 -22.14
CA ALA A 79 -18.33 12.97 -21.08
C ALA A 79 -16.92 12.79 -20.50
N TYR A 80 -16.35 11.60 -20.63
CA TYR A 80 -14.98 11.31 -20.21
C TYR A 80 -14.05 11.39 -21.41
N ASN A 81 -13.03 12.24 -21.31
CA ASN A 81 -11.95 12.21 -22.27
C ASN A 81 -11.12 10.94 -22.03
N THR A 82 -11.53 9.87 -22.71
CA THR A 82 -10.91 8.55 -22.61
C THR A 82 -9.41 8.54 -22.90
N GLU A 83 -8.89 9.56 -23.58
CA GLU A 83 -7.45 9.72 -23.85
C GLU A 83 -6.65 9.94 -22.57
N ASN A 84 -7.29 10.40 -21.49
CA ASN A 84 -6.65 10.68 -20.21
C ASN A 84 -6.91 9.61 -19.16
N LEU A 85 -7.73 8.59 -19.44
CA LEU A 85 -8.00 7.51 -18.48
C LEU A 85 -6.90 6.45 -18.56
N VAL A 86 -6.39 6.05 -17.40
CA VAL A 86 -5.40 4.99 -17.24
C VAL A 86 -5.89 3.93 -16.24
N ARG A 87 -5.31 2.74 -16.33
CA ARG A 87 -5.48 1.68 -15.34
C ARG A 87 -4.49 1.96 -14.22
N MET A 88 -4.96 2.62 -13.18
CA MET A 88 -4.13 3.06 -12.07
C MET A 88 -3.96 1.92 -11.07
N HIS A 89 -2.72 1.67 -10.67
CA HIS A 89 -2.43 0.74 -9.58
C HIS A 89 -2.77 1.37 -8.23
N LEU A 90 -3.32 0.59 -7.29
CA LEU A 90 -3.39 0.99 -5.89
C LEU A 90 -2.04 0.81 -5.20
N TRP A 91 -1.28 -0.20 -5.64
CA TRP A 91 0.08 -0.50 -5.21
C TRP A 91 0.96 -0.69 -6.44
N ASN A 92 2.05 0.09 -6.52
CA ASN A 92 2.87 0.21 -7.72
C ASN A 92 3.46 -1.12 -8.21
N GLY A 93 3.48 -1.31 -9.54
CA GLY A 93 4.04 -2.52 -10.16
C GLY A 93 5.51 -2.79 -9.85
N ARG A 94 6.34 -1.75 -9.73
CA ARG A 94 7.76 -1.88 -9.35
C ARG A 94 7.95 -2.30 -7.90
N LEU A 95 6.97 -2.00 -7.05
CA LEU A 95 6.93 -2.41 -5.65
C LEU A 95 6.29 -3.80 -5.47
N GLY A 96 6.04 -4.54 -6.56
CA GLY A 96 5.45 -5.88 -6.53
C GLY A 96 3.95 -5.93 -6.83
N GLY A 97 3.31 -4.78 -7.01
CA GLY A 97 1.87 -4.69 -7.24
C GLY A 97 1.43 -5.39 -8.51
N PRO A 98 0.47 -6.33 -8.47
CA PRO A 98 0.12 -7.08 -9.66
C PRO A 98 -0.74 -6.26 -10.62
N GLY A 99 -0.35 -6.25 -11.90
CA GLY A 99 -1.11 -5.62 -12.99
C GLY A 99 -2.11 -6.56 -13.68
N ASP A 100 -2.19 -7.83 -13.29
CA ASP A 100 -3.14 -8.80 -13.82
C ASP A 100 -4.35 -9.03 -12.90
N LYS A 101 -4.43 -8.29 -11.78
CA LYS A 101 -5.49 -8.41 -10.79
C LYS A 101 -6.34 -7.16 -10.73
N LYS A 102 -7.65 -7.31 -10.97
CA LYS A 102 -8.61 -6.22 -10.90
C LYS A 102 -8.64 -5.53 -9.53
N TRP A 103 -8.46 -6.27 -8.44
CA TRP A 103 -8.48 -5.70 -7.07
C TRP A 103 -7.34 -4.69 -6.82
N ASN A 104 -6.29 -4.68 -7.64
CA ASN A 104 -5.19 -3.69 -7.55
C ASN A 104 -5.32 -2.58 -8.58
N LEU A 105 -6.40 -2.53 -9.36
CA LEU A 105 -6.57 -1.60 -10.46
C LEU A 105 -7.86 -0.81 -10.31
N THR A 106 -7.78 0.50 -10.51
CA THR A 106 -8.94 1.38 -10.60
C THR A 106 -8.80 2.30 -11.82
N PRO A 107 -9.88 2.72 -12.48
CA PRO A 107 -9.81 3.78 -13.48
C PRO A 107 -9.31 5.06 -12.82
N GLY A 108 -8.36 5.76 -13.43
CA GLY A 108 -7.88 7.04 -12.91
C GLY A 108 -7.45 7.97 -14.03
N GLU A 109 -7.41 9.27 -13.74
CA GLU A 109 -6.81 10.24 -14.65
C GLU A 109 -5.28 10.08 -14.68
N SER A 110 -4.71 10.09 -15.89
CA SER A 110 -3.27 10.03 -16.12
C SER A 110 -2.53 11.15 -15.40
N ASP A 111 -3.15 12.32 -15.29
CA ASP A 111 -2.56 13.49 -14.65
C ASP A 111 -2.44 13.30 -13.14
N PHE A 112 -3.51 12.80 -12.51
CA PHE A 112 -3.52 12.44 -11.08
C PHE A 112 -2.48 11.34 -10.79
N ASN A 113 -2.45 10.28 -11.59
CA ASN A 113 -1.47 9.20 -11.43
C ASN A 113 -0.03 9.71 -11.55
N LEU A 114 0.25 10.62 -12.49
CA LEU A 114 1.59 11.15 -12.71
C LEU A 114 2.03 12.15 -11.63
N HIS A 115 1.14 13.03 -11.19
CA HIS A 115 1.54 14.15 -10.32
C HIS A 115 1.34 13.90 -8.83
N GLU A 116 0.33 13.11 -8.45
CA GLU A 116 0.01 12.87 -7.04
C GLU A 116 0.61 11.55 -6.55
N MET A 117 0.50 10.47 -7.33
CA MET A 117 0.97 9.15 -6.91
C MET A 117 2.47 8.94 -7.15
N SER A 118 2.97 9.31 -8.34
CA SER A 118 4.35 9.01 -8.73
C SER A 118 5.44 9.51 -7.76
N PRO A 119 5.34 10.72 -7.16
CA PRO A 119 6.34 11.16 -6.19
C PRO A 119 6.39 10.28 -4.93
N VAL A 120 5.22 9.88 -4.41
CA VAL A 120 5.10 9.03 -3.23
C VAL A 120 5.63 7.63 -3.54
N GLU A 121 5.29 7.08 -4.70
CA GLU A 121 5.81 5.79 -5.16
C GLU A 121 7.33 5.80 -5.36
N THR A 122 7.89 6.92 -5.84
CA THR A 122 9.34 7.08 -6.00
C THR A 122 10.04 7.10 -4.63
N GLU A 123 9.46 7.74 -3.62
CA GLU A 123 10.00 7.74 -2.26
C GLU A 123 9.99 6.32 -1.66
N MET A 124 8.86 5.61 -1.77
CA MET A 124 8.77 4.21 -1.32
C MET A 124 9.78 3.30 -2.03
N GLN A 125 9.98 3.48 -3.35
CA GLN A 125 10.96 2.74 -4.13
C GLN A 125 12.38 3.00 -3.62
N SER A 126 12.73 4.25 -3.33
CA SER A 126 14.04 4.61 -2.75
C SER A 126 14.26 3.91 -1.42
N GLU A 127 13.26 3.91 -0.55
CA GLU A 127 13.37 3.27 0.77
C GLU A 127 13.57 1.75 0.65
N VAL A 128 12.84 1.08 -0.26
CA VAL A 128 13.05 -0.35 -0.55
C VAL A 128 14.45 -0.59 -1.12
N ASP A 129 14.89 0.19 -2.11
CA ASP A 129 16.22 0.06 -2.73
C ASP A 129 17.38 0.37 -1.75
N GLU A 130 17.13 1.15 -0.69
CA GLU A 130 18.04 1.39 0.43
C GLU A 130 18.09 0.23 1.44
N GLY A 131 17.26 -0.80 1.24
CA GLY A 131 17.16 -1.98 2.09
C GLY A 131 16.16 -1.86 3.23
N ASN A 132 15.29 -0.84 3.24
CA ASN A 132 14.24 -0.70 4.24
C ASN A 132 13.02 -1.57 3.93
N ILE A 133 12.26 -1.89 4.98
CA ILE A 133 10.96 -2.55 4.85
C ILE A 133 9.90 -1.45 4.74
N VAL A 134 9.05 -1.52 3.72
CA VAL A 134 7.99 -0.54 3.47
C VAL A 134 6.62 -1.19 3.65
N THR A 135 5.81 -0.63 4.54
CA THR A 135 4.38 -0.98 4.67
C THR A 135 3.54 0.01 3.89
N ILE A 136 2.57 -0.50 3.14
CA ILE A 136 1.69 0.24 2.23
C ILE A 136 0.25 0.00 2.66
N ASP A 137 -0.55 1.06 2.70
CA ASP A 137 -1.99 1.03 2.90
C ASP A 137 -2.64 2.01 1.92
N THR A 138 -3.36 1.47 0.93
CA THR A 138 -4.08 2.24 -0.08
C THR A 138 -5.57 1.97 0.01
N THR A 139 -6.36 3.03 0.24
CA THR A 139 -7.83 2.98 0.22
C THR A 139 -8.38 3.84 -0.92
N VAL A 140 -9.40 3.33 -1.62
CA VAL A 140 -10.11 3.99 -2.71
C VAL A 140 -11.55 4.21 -2.29
N THR A 141 -12.03 5.45 -2.40
CA THR A 141 -13.42 5.79 -2.07
C THR A 141 -14.21 6.13 -3.33
N TYR A 142 -15.34 5.45 -3.53
CA TYR A 142 -16.27 5.73 -4.60
C TYR A 142 -17.43 6.60 -4.11
N GLY A 143 -17.92 7.49 -4.97
CA GLY A 143 -19.11 8.28 -4.68
C GLY A 143 -20.39 7.51 -4.99
N ASN A 144 -21.51 7.93 -4.39
CA ASN A 144 -22.84 7.48 -4.78
C ASN A 144 -23.29 8.21 -6.06
N MET A 145 -22.64 7.90 -7.18
CA MET A 145 -22.90 8.50 -8.49
C MET A 145 -23.66 7.53 -9.39
N GLU A 146 -24.40 8.06 -10.37
CA GLU A 146 -25.02 7.24 -11.41
C GLU A 146 -23.95 6.68 -12.35
N GLU A 147 -24.28 5.61 -13.08
CA GLU A 147 -23.38 5.07 -14.10
C GLU A 147 -23.14 6.09 -15.23
N PRO A 148 -21.92 6.11 -15.82
CA PRO A 148 -20.78 5.22 -15.53
C PRO A 148 -19.89 5.70 -14.37
N LEU A 149 -20.19 6.87 -13.81
CA LEU A 149 -19.40 7.51 -12.77
C LEU A 149 -19.30 6.69 -11.49
N TYR A 150 -20.26 5.79 -11.25
CA TYR A 150 -20.19 4.78 -10.20
C TYR A 150 -18.83 4.06 -10.14
N TYR A 151 -18.19 3.79 -11.27
CA TYR A 151 -16.91 3.05 -11.31
C TYR A 151 -15.68 3.95 -11.16
N TYR A 152 -15.86 5.28 -11.13
CA TYR A 152 -14.77 6.22 -11.03
C TYR A 152 -14.47 6.57 -9.55
N PRO A 153 -13.22 6.42 -9.10
CA PRO A 153 -12.85 6.77 -7.73
C PRO A 153 -12.97 8.27 -7.52
N THR A 154 -13.54 8.66 -6.38
CA THR A 154 -13.59 10.08 -5.97
C THR A 154 -12.34 10.49 -5.22
N HIS A 155 -11.76 9.56 -4.46
CA HIS A 155 -10.56 9.76 -3.66
C HIS A 155 -9.73 8.48 -3.66
N VAL A 156 -8.42 8.64 -3.69
CA VAL A 156 -7.45 7.59 -3.41
C VAL A 156 -6.56 8.09 -2.30
N ASN A 157 -6.53 7.36 -1.19
CA ASN A 157 -5.68 7.64 -0.05
C ASN A 157 -4.59 6.58 0.00
N LEU A 158 -3.35 7.01 -0.21
CA LEU A 158 -2.16 6.18 -0.07
C LEU A 158 -1.40 6.66 1.16
N SER A 159 -1.15 5.73 2.08
CA SER A 159 -0.27 5.94 3.24
C SER A 159 0.77 4.84 3.29
N TRP A 160 1.94 5.15 3.85
CA TRP A 160 3.02 4.20 3.98
C TRP A 160 3.92 4.55 5.16
N ALA A 161 4.69 3.56 5.60
CA ALA A 161 5.76 3.74 6.58
C ALA A 161 6.94 2.86 6.22
N SER A 162 8.16 3.36 6.42
CA SER A 162 9.39 2.58 6.33
C SER A 162 9.98 2.24 7.70
N PHE A 163 10.68 1.11 7.73
CA PHE A 163 11.41 0.60 8.88
C PHE A 163 12.81 0.22 8.42
N ASP A 164 13.81 0.56 9.23
CA ASP A 164 15.20 0.14 8.97
C ASP A 164 15.22 -1.38 8.83
N GLY A 165 15.59 -1.86 7.64
CA GLY A 165 15.67 -3.28 7.35
C GLY A 165 16.98 -3.90 7.82
N GLU A 166 17.58 -3.37 8.92
CA GLU A 166 18.81 -3.90 9.51
C GLU A 166 18.70 -5.41 9.53
N ASN A 167 19.49 -6.04 8.65
CA ASN A 167 19.45 -7.46 8.33
C ASN A 167 19.08 -8.21 9.59
N GLY A 168 17.95 -8.89 9.54
CA GLY A 168 17.66 -9.97 10.47
C GLY A 168 18.73 -11.06 10.31
N ASP A 169 19.94 -10.79 10.76
CA ASP A 169 20.62 -11.71 11.66
C ASP A 169 19.68 -11.88 12.85
N ALA A 170 18.62 -12.65 12.61
CA ALA A 170 17.94 -13.44 13.62
C ALA A 170 18.95 -14.49 14.12
N GLN A 171 20.05 -14.02 14.70
CA GLN A 171 20.80 -14.70 15.74
C GLN A 171 20.12 -14.46 17.10
N ASN A 172 18.82 -14.20 17.11
CA ASN A 172 18.02 -14.35 18.31
C ASN A 172 17.62 -15.84 18.45
N GLU A 173 18.63 -16.72 18.53
CA GLU A 173 18.55 -17.92 19.37
C GLU A 173 18.68 -17.50 20.84
N GLY A 174 17.88 -16.50 21.25
CA GLY A 174 17.67 -16.20 22.64
C GLY A 174 17.00 -17.43 23.22
N GLU A 175 17.82 -18.32 23.79
CA GLU A 175 17.41 -19.33 24.76
C GLU A 175 16.30 -18.71 25.60
N LEU A 176 15.09 -19.26 25.45
CA LEU A 176 13.99 -18.94 26.34
C LEU A 176 14.43 -19.43 27.72
N ASP A 177 15.01 -18.54 28.52
CA ASP A 177 15.20 -18.78 29.94
C ASP A 177 13.82 -19.07 30.53
N GLU A 178 13.57 -20.34 30.85
CA GLU A 178 12.30 -20.89 31.34
C GLU A 178 11.88 -20.39 32.73
N ASP A 179 12.50 -19.31 33.25
CA ASP A 179 12.23 -18.77 34.57
C ASP A 179 11.23 -17.60 34.51
N VAL A 180 10.02 -17.87 34.00
CA VAL A 180 8.88 -16.98 34.26
C VAL A 180 8.27 -17.39 35.61
N PRO A 181 8.39 -16.58 36.67
CA PRO A 181 7.72 -16.87 37.92
C PRO A 181 6.20 -16.84 37.70
N ALA A 182 5.54 -17.90 38.16
CA ALA A 182 4.09 -18.03 38.15
C ALA A 182 3.45 -16.77 38.75
N LEU A 183 2.72 -16.01 37.93
CA LEU A 183 1.86 -14.94 38.41
C LEU A 183 0.69 -15.60 39.15
N GLU A 184 0.64 -15.37 40.45
CA GLU A 184 -0.48 -15.74 41.31
C GLU A 184 -1.76 -15.09 40.75
N GLU A 185 -2.76 -15.92 40.48
CA GLU A 185 -4.08 -15.49 40.04
C GLU A 185 -4.70 -14.63 41.14
N GLU A 186 -4.82 -13.31 40.92
CA GLU A 186 -5.65 -12.47 41.77
C GLU A 186 -7.12 -12.69 41.38
N ASP A 187 -7.85 -13.31 42.30
CA ASP A 187 -9.29 -13.54 42.29
C ASP A 187 -10.06 -12.19 42.27
N GLY A 188 -10.24 -11.64 41.08
CA GLY A 188 -11.05 -10.46 40.82
C GLY A 188 -12.55 -10.76 41.00
N GLU A 189 -13.12 -10.18 42.04
CA GLU A 189 -14.54 -10.24 42.41
C GLU A 189 -15.49 -9.89 41.25
N TRP A 190 -16.48 -10.75 41.06
CA TRP A 190 -17.61 -10.56 40.16
C TRP A 190 -18.50 -9.41 40.66
N LEU A 191 -18.56 -8.29 39.93
CA LEU A 191 -19.60 -7.28 40.13
C LEU A 191 -20.85 -7.64 39.30
N PRO A 192 -22.05 -7.71 39.92
CA PRO A 192 -23.28 -8.06 39.21
C PRO A 192 -23.73 -6.96 38.24
N ASP A 193 -24.39 -7.40 37.16
CA ASP A 193 -25.02 -6.52 36.18
C ASP A 193 -26.03 -5.59 36.85
N SER A 194 -26.07 -4.35 36.37
CA SER A 194 -27.16 -3.42 36.64
C SER A 194 -27.99 -3.31 35.39
N SER A 195 -28.94 -4.22 35.25
CA SER A 195 -30.19 -4.02 34.54
C SER A 195 -30.87 -2.70 34.95
N GLY A 196 -31.23 -1.86 33.98
CA GLY A 196 -32.15 -0.74 34.14
C GLY A 196 -32.32 -0.04 32.79
N ASN A 197 -33.43 -0.25 32.06
CA ASN A 197 -34.65 0.59 32.07
C ASN A 197 -34.33 1.95 31.39
N GLU A 198 -35.00 2.47 30.36
CA GLU A 198 -36.44 2.70 30.21
C GLU A 198 -36.79 2.96 28.73
N SER A 199 -38.03 2.61 28.41
CA SER A 199 -38.87 3.06 27.32
C SER A 199 -38.97 4.57 27.14
N GLU A 200 -39.18 5.04 25.89
CA GLU A 200 -40.06 6.15 25.48
C GLU A 200 -39.97 6.27 23.93
N GLU A 201 -40.99 5.79 23.20
CA GLU A 201 -42.03 6.54 22.44
C GLU A 201 -41.74 6.64 20.93
#